data_AF-A0A0G0WX15-F1
#
_entry.id   AF-A0A0G0WX15-F1
#
_cell.length_a   1.000
_cell.length_b   1.000
_cell.length_c   1.000
_cell.angle_alpha   90.00
_cell.angle_beta   90.00
_cell.angle_gamma   90.00
#
_symmetry.space_group_name_H-M   'P 1'
#
loop_
_entity.id
_entity.type
_entity.pdbx_description
1 polymer ?
#
loop_
_entity_poly.entity_id
_entity_poly.type
_entity_poly.pdbx_seq_one_letter_code
_entity_poly.pdbx_strand_id
1 'polypeptide(L)' 'MTEISPKLGQNLKRIRTKKKMSQGDIARALEVHRAYVSGME' A
#
# COMPACT_ATOMS: atom_id res chain seq x y z
N MET A 1 -16.16 8.74 0.69
CA MET A 1 -14.80 8.18 0.69
C MET A 1 -14.06 8.80 1.85
N THR A 2 -13.64 8.02 2.83
CA THR A 2 -12.71 8.48 3.87
C THR A 2 -11.40 8.84 3.18
N GLU A 3 -10.99 10.11 3.25
CA GLU A 3 -9.72 10.54 2.67
C GLU A 3 -8.58 9.89 3.45
N ILE A 4 -8.02 8.82 2.88
CA ILE A 4 -6.72 8.32 3.30
C ILE A 4 -5.73 9.44 2.98
N SER A 5 -4.96 9.85 3.99
CA SER A 5 -3.93 10.88 3.82
C SER A 5 -3.08 10.59 2.57
N PRO A 6 -3.02 11.50 1.58
CA PRO A 6 -2.18 11.30 0.38
C PRO A 6 -0.71 11.03 0.73
N LYS A 7 -0.25 11.58 1.86
CA LYS A 7 1.08 11.35 2.42
C LYS A 7 1.28 9.89 2.85
N LEU A 8 0.26 9.21 3.35
CA LEU A 8 0.33 7.80 3.73
C LEU A 8 0.49 6.92 2.49
N GLY A 9 -0.35 7.10 1.47
CA GLY A 9 -0.28 6.34 0.21
C GLY A 9 1.08 6.48 -0.49
N GLN A 10 1.58 7.72 -0.59
CA GLN A 10 2.90 7.99 -1.16
C GLN A 10 4.04 7.33 -0.37
N ASN A 11 3.98 7.35 0.97
CA ASN A 11 5.00 6.71 1.80
C ASN A 11 4.94 5.18 1.74
N LEU A 12 3.73 4.61 1.71
CA LEU A 12 3.53 3.17 1.55
C LEU A 12 4.15 2.70 0.23
N LYS A 13 3.81 3.37 -0.88
CA LYS A 13 4.37 3.10 -2.20
C LYS A 13 5.89 3.20 -2.20
N ARG A 14 6.46 4.27 -1.63
CA ARG A 14 7.91 4.49 -1.55
C ARG A 14 8.64 3.38 -0.78
N ILE A 15 8.11 2.95 0.37
CA ILE A 15 8.74 1.90 1.19
C ILE A 15 8.62 0.55 0.49
N ARG A 16 7.43 0.24 -0.06
CA ARG A 16 7.15 -1.00 -0.78
C ARG A 16 8.09 -1.19 -1.97
N THR A 17 8.24 -0.16 -2.81
CA THR A 17 9.13 -0.23 -3.99
C THR A 17 10.61 -0.30 -3.59
N LYS A 18 11.03 0.42 -2.54
CA LYS A 18 12.40 0.30 -1.98
C LYS A 18 12.72 -1.14 -1.52
N LYS A 19 11.71 -1.86 -1.02
CA LYS A 19 11.81 -3.27 -0.62
C LYS A 19 11.59 -4.26 -1.77
N LYS A 20 11.44 -3.78 -3.02
CA LYS A 20 11.13 -4.60 -4.21
C LYS A 20 9.87 -5.46 -4.06
N MET A 21 8.88 -4.98 -3.29
CA MET A 21 7.60 -5.67 -3.09
C MET A 21 6.56 -5.19 -4.10
N SER A 22 5.72 -6.09 -4.62
CA SER A 22 4.48 -5.74 -5.33
C SER A 22 3.37 -5.35 -4.34
N GLN A 23 2.27 -4.76 -4.84
CA GLN A 23 1.08 -4.51 -4.01
C GLN A 23 0.48 -5.80 -3.44
N GLY A 24 0.61 -6.92 -4.16
CA GLY A 24 0.19 -8.23 -3.65
C GLY A 24 1.09 -8.74 -2.53
N ASP A 25 2.40 -8.47 -2.61
CA ASP A 25 3.36 -8.92 -1.58
C ASP A 25 3.13 -8.22 -0.25
N ILE A 26 2.93 -6.89 -0.27
CA ILE A 26 2.63 -6.15 0.97
C ILE A 26 1.22 -6.46 1.49
N ALA A 27 0.26 -6.72 0.60
CA ALA A 27 -1.09 -7.14 0.99
C ALA A 27 -1.06 -8.47 1.76
N ARG A 28 -0.28 -9.46 1.27
CA ARG A 28 -0.07 -10.73 1.97
C ARG A 28 0.68 -10.54 3.30
N ALA A 29 1.72 -9.72 3.32
CA ALA A 29 2.52 -9.47 4.52
C ALA A 29 1.75 -8.75 5.65
N LEU A 30 0.72 -7.98 5.30
CA LEU A 30 -0.13 -7.25 6.26
C LEU A 30 -1.51 -7.90 6.46
N GLU A 31 -1.75 -9.07 5.84
CA GLU A 31 -3.03 -9.80 5.90
C GLU A 31 -4.24 -8.96 5.48
N VAL A 32 -4.05 -8.08 4.49
CA VAL A 32 -5.10 -7.22 3.92
C VAL A 32 -5.43 -7.61 2.49
N HIS A 33 -6.60 -7.22 2.02
CA HIS A 33 -6.96 -7.40 0.62
C HIS A 33 -6.11 -6.47 -0.28
N ARG A 34 -5.66 -6.96 -1.44
CA ARG A 34 -4.89 -6.15 -2.41
C ARG A 34 -5.59 -4.84 -2.78
N ALA A 35 -6.92 -4.86 -2.89
CA ALA A 35 -7.72 -3.68 -3.21
C ALA A 35 -7.61 -2.56 -2.16
N TYR A 36 -7.37 -2.91 -0.89
CA TYR A 36 -7.13 -1.94 0.17
C TYR A 36 -5.80 -1.21 -0.05
N VAL A 37 -4.75 -1.95 -0.41
CA VAL A 37 -3.44 -1.37 -0.74
C VAL A 37 -3.52 -0.49 -1.99
N SER A 38 -4.20 -0.93 -3.05
CA SER A 38 -4.34 -0.13 -4.28
C SER A 38 -5.29 1.06 -4.16
N GLY A 39 -6.24 1.03 -3.21
CA GLY A 39 -7.08 2.18 -2.90
C GLY A 39 -6.38 3.20 -1.98
N MET A 40 -5.33 2.75 -1.28
CA MET A 40 -4.50 3.60 -0.42
C MET A 40 -3.33 4.26 -1.16
N GLU A 41 -2.63 3.50 -2.03
CA GLU A 41 -1.52 3.97 -2.87
C GLU A 41 -1.98 4.69 -4.15
#